data_AF-A0A380P380-F1
#
_entry.id   AF-A0A380P380-F1
#
_cell.length_a   1.000
_cell.length_b   1.000
_cell.length_c   1.000
_cell.angle_alpha   90.00
_cell.angle_beta   90.00
_cell.angle_gamma   90.00
#
_symmetry.space_group_name_H-M   'P 1'
#
loop_
_entity.id
_entity.type
_entity.pdbx_description
1 polymer ?
#
loop_
_entity_poly.entity_id
_entity_poly.type
_entity_poly.pdbx_seq_one_letter_code
_entity_poly.pdbx_strand_id
1 'polypeptide(L)'
;MEILYFGVLIFAALAGGKLAEKMGLSNVVGQLLAGIIVGPAMLNWVPSLHIIHVIGEYGVLLLMLNAGLETDVKQLKQNMKAATYAAVLGVVLPLVTFPILALMFGIQLQTAIFGESYLLQLLYQSPLRC
;
A
#
# COMPACT_ATOMS: atom_id res chain seq x y z
N MET A 1 -5.63 -4.34 -26.71
CA MET A 1 -6.51 -3.82 -25.65
C MET A 1 -5.74 -3.46 -24.37
N GLU A 2 -4.71 -4.21 -23.97
CA GLU A 2 -3.97 -3.93 -22.73
C GLU A 2 -3.29 -2.54 -22.69
N ILE A 3 -2.74 -2.10 -23.82
CA ILE A 3 -2.07 -0.78 -23.95
C ILE A 3 -3.04 0.37 -23.63
N LEU A 4 -4.33 0.24 -23.98
CA LEU A 4 -5.34 1.24 -23.66
C LEU A 4 -5.54 1.34 -22.14
N TYR A 5 -5.63 0.21 -21.45
CA TYR A 5 -5.78 0.18 -19.99
C TYR A 5 -4.56 0.79 -19.27
N PHE A 6 -3.35 0.54 -19.75
CA PHE A 6 -2.15 1.22 -19.25
C PHE A 6 -2.23 2.74 -19.45
N GLY A 7 -2.66 3.19 -20.63
CA GLY A 7 -2.83 4.61 -20.92
C GLY A 7 -3.84 5.26 -19.97
N VAL A 8 -4.97 4.61 -19.72
CA VAL A 8 -6.00 5.07 -18.77
C VAL A 8 -5.45 5.11 -17.34
N LEU A 9 -4.73 4.08 -16.89
CA LEU A 9 -4.12 4.05 -15.55
C LEU A 9 -3.11 5.18 -15.35
N ILE A 10 -2.19 5.36 -16.30
CA ILE A 10 -1.16 6.41 -16.20
C ILE A 10 -1.82 7.78 -16.21
N PHE A 11 -2.80 8.00 -17.10
CA PHE A 11 -3.53 9.25 -17.14
C PHE A 11 -4.27 9.54 -15.83
N ALA A 12 -4.97 8.55 -15.29
CA ALA A 12 -5.68 8.66 -14.02
C ALA A 12 -4.72 8.93 -12.85
N ALA A 13 -3.60 8.23 -12.78
CA ALA A 13 -2.58 8.42 -11.75
C ALA A 13 -1.98 9.84 -11.82
N LEU A 14 -1.64 10.34 -13.02
CA LEU A 14 -1.12 11.69 -13.19
C LEU A 14 -2.15 12.77 -12.84
N ALA A 15 -3.41 12.58 -13.25
CA ALA A 15 -4.49 13.50 -12.93
C ALA A 15 -4.80 13.52 -11.42
N GLY A 16 -4.91 12.35 -10.80
CA GLY A 16 -5.14 12.20 -9.37
C GLY A 16 -3.99 12.76 -8.53
N GLY A 17 -2.76 12.54 -8.96
CA GLY A 17 -1.56 13.10 -8.36
C GLY A 17 -1.55 14.63 -8.34
N LYS A 18 -1.81 15.27 -9.50
CA LYS A 18 -1.93 16.73 -9.62
C LYS A 18 -3.09 17.30 -8.81
N LEU A 19 -4.21 16.57 -8.74
CA LEU A 19 -5.36 16.99 -7.95
C LEU A 19 -5.04 16.95 -6.45
N ALA A 20 -4.37 15.89 -5.98
CA ALA A 20 -3.93 15.75 -4.60
C ALA A 20 -2.93 16.86 -4.22
N GLU A 21 -1.98 17.17 -5.10
CA GLU A 21 -1.03 18.27 -4.91
C GLU A 21 -1.76 19.62 -4.76
N LYS A 22 -2.78 19.87 -5.58
CA LYS A 22 -3.62 21.08 -5.47
C LYS A 22 -4.41 21.14 -4.16
N MET A 23 -4.72 20.00 -3.54
CA MET A 23 -5.36 19.89 -2.24
C MET A 23 -4.38 19.91 -1.06
N GLY A 24 -3.06 20.03 -1.32
CA GLY A 24 -2.02 20.00 -0.28
C GLY A 24 -1.63 18.61 0.22
N LEU A 25 -2.02 17.56 -0.50
CA LEU A 25 -1.65 16.17 -0.22
C LEU A 25 -0.41 15.75 -1.03
N SER A 26 0.25 14.68 -0.61
CA SER A 26 1.33 14.08 -1.39
C SER A 26 0.81 13.48 -2.70
N ASN A 27 1.57 13.66 -3.78
CA ASN A 27 1.27 13.13 -5.11
C ASN A 27 0.96 11.61 -5.08
N VAL A 28 1.74 10.84 -4.31
CA VAL A 28 1.57 9.38 -4.18
C VAL A 28 0.18 9.01 -3.64
N VAL A 29 -0.36 9.79 -2.69
CA VAL A 29 -1.71 9.55 -2.13
C VAL A 29 -2.76 9.70 -3.24
N GLY A 30 -2.64 10.74 -4.07
CA GLY A 30 -3.54 10.97 -5.20
C GLY A 30 -3.46 9.86 -6.27
N GLN A 31 -2.27 9.37 -6.56
CA GLN A 31 -2.05 8.27 -7.49
C GLN A 31 -2.69 6.96 -7.02
N LEU A 32 -2.54 6.63 -5.73
CA LEU A 32 -3.16 5.45 -5.12
C LEU A 32 -4.69 5.52 -5.16
N LEU A 33 -5.27 6.67 -4.79
CA LEU A 33 -6.71 6.88 -4.82
C LEU A 33 -7.26 6.76 -6.25
N ALA A 34 -6.59 7.36 -7.23
CA ALA A 34 -6.98 7.22 -8.63
C ALA A 34 -6.95 5.75 -9.10
N GLY A 35 -5.94 4.99 -8.68
CA GLY A 35 -5.85 3.55 -8.94
C GLY A 35 -7.00 2.74 -8.33
N ILE A 36 -7.40 3.03 -7.09
CA ILE A 36 -8.53 2.38 -6.41
C ILE A 36 -9.85 2.69 -7.14
N ILE A 37 -10.05 3.95 -7.55
CA ILE A 37 -11.28 4.39 -8.22
C ILE A 37 -11.40 3.75 -9.61
N VAL A 38 -10.34 3.79 -10.42
CA VAL A 38 -10.34 3.29 -11.80
C VAL A 38 -10.24 1.77 -11.87
N GLY A 39 -9.62 1.16 -10.86
CA GLY A 39 -9.44 -0.28 -10.76
C GLY A 39 -10.74 -1.06 -10.53
N PRO A 40 -10.64 -2.39 -10.40
CA PRO A 40 -11.78 -3.30 -10.27
C PRO A 40 -12.58 -3.11 -8.96
N ALA A 41 -12.00 -2.44 -7.96
CA ALA A 41 -12.63 -2.23 -6.66
C ALA A 41 -13.80 -1.24 -6.70
N MET A 42 -13.84 -0.30 -7.67
CA MET A 42 -14.91 0.70 -7.77
C MET A 42 -15.53 0.75 -9.16
N LEU A 43 -14.88 1.39 -10.15
CA LEU A 43 -15.47 1.56 -11.48
C LEU A 43 -15.26 0.35 -12.41
N ASN A 44 -14.25 -0.48 -12.13
CA ASN A 44 -13.89 -1.64 -12.94
C ASN A 44 -13.66 -1.30 -14.44
N TRP A 45 -13.10 -0.12 -14.70
CA TRP A 45 -12.69 0.28 -16.04
C TRP A 45 -11.42 -0.40 -16.50
N VAL A 46 -10.54 -0.74 -15.56
CA VAL A 46 -9.30 -1.47 -15.83
C VAL A 46 -9.38 -2.83 -15.14
N PRO A 47 -9.49 -3.94 -15.90
CA PRO A 47 -9.52 -5.28 -15.32
C PRO A 47 -8.15 -5.65 -14.74
N SER A 48 -8.15 -6.64 -13.84
CA SER A 48 -6.93 -7.17 -13.23
C SER A 48 -6.10 -7.94 -14.27
N LEU A 49 -5.23 -7.23 -14.98
CA LEU A 49 -4.34 -7.79 -16.00
C LEU A 49 -3.03 -8.23 -15.36
N HIS A 50 -2.56 -9.44 -15.68
CA HIS A 50 -1.35 -10.02 -15.08
C HIS A 50 -0.12 -9.13 -15.30
N ILE A 51 0.03 -8.54 -16.49
CA ILE A 51 1.16 -7.66 -16.82
C ILE A 51 1.20 -6.38 -15.96
N ILE A 52 0.05 -5.83 -15.55
CA ILE A 52 0.00 -4.64 -14.69
C ILE A 52 0.50 -4.98 -13.29
N HIS A 53 0.14 -6.15 -12.76
CA HIS A 53 0.64 -6.64 -11.47
C HIS A 53 2.14 -6.85 -11.49
N VAL A 54 2.66 -7.53 -12.51
CA VAL A 54 4.10 -7.78 -12.66
C VAL A 54 4.88 -6.47 -12.73
N ILE A 55 4.44 -5.51 -13.56
CA ILE A 55 5.09 -4.20 -13.66
C ILE A 55 4.99 -3.41 -12.35
N GLY A 56 3.86 -3.50 -11.65
CA GLY A 56 3.67 -2.86 -10.34
C GLY A 56 4.63 -3.40 -9.27
N GLU A 57 4.83 -4.72 -9.23
CA GLU A 57 5.75 -5.37 -8.30
C GLU A 57 7.20 -4.94 -8.55
N TYR A 58 7.64 -4.96 -9.81
CA TYR A 58 8.96 -4.42 -10.18
C TYR A 58 9.07 -2.92 -9.92
N GLY A 59 7.99 -2.16 -10.14
CA GLY A 59 7.93 -0.73 -9.85
C GLY A 59 8.16 -0.43 -8.37
N VAL A 60 7.48 -1.13 -7.47
CA VAL A 60 7.67 -0.99 -6.01
C VAL A 60 9.09 -1.39 -5.61
N LEU A 61 9.63 -2.48 -6.17
CA LEU A 61 11.01 -2.89 -5.92
C LEU A 61 12.01 -1.78 -6.30
N LEU A 62 11.85 -1.19 -7.49
CA LEU A 62 12.69 -0.07 -7.95
C LEU A 62 12.52 1.18 -7.08
N LEU A 63 11.30 1.47 -6.61
CA LEU A 63 11.04 2.59 -5.72
C LEU A 63 11.69 2.41 -4.35
N MET A 64 11.60 1.22 -3.75
CA MET A 64 12.27 0.91 -2.48
C MET A 64 13.79 0.92 -2.63
N LEU A 65 14.31 0.47 -3.77
CA LEU A 65 15.73 0.57 -4.09
C LEU A 65 16.17 2.04 -4.18
N ASN A 66 15.44 2.87 -4.92
CA ASN A 66 15.72 4.30 -5.05
C ASN A 66 15.64 5.01 -3.70
N ALA A 67 14.64 4.71 -2.87
CA ALA A 67 14.55 5.25 -1.52
C ALA A 67 15.79 4.88 -0.68
N GLY A 68 16.32 3.66 -0.83
CA GLY A 68 17.57 3.25 -0.20
C GLY A 68 18.81 4.00 -0.73
N LEU A 69 18.89 4.21 -2.05
CA LEU A 69 20.01 4.93 -2.70
C LEU A 69 20.01 6.44 -2.40
N GLU A 70 18.82 7.05 -2.25
CA GLU A 70 18.64 8.47 -1.93
C GLU A 70 18.89 8.77 -0.44
N THR A 71 18.88 7.75 0.42
CA THR A 71 19.10 7.91 1.85
C THR A 71 20.55 8.32 2.16
N ASP A 72 20.73 9.50 2.76
CA ASP A 72 22.05 9.96 3.23
C ASP A 72 22.49 9.17 4.47
N VAL A 73 23.45 8.27 4.26
CA VAL A 73 24.03 7.40 5.30
C VAL A 73 24.65 8.21 6.44
N LYS A 74 25.18 9.42 6.18
CA LYS A 74 25.76 10.28 7.23
C LYS A 74 24.68 10.84 8.14
N GLN A 75 23.59 11.35 7.58
CA GLN A 75 22.44 11.82 8.36
C GLN A 75 21.76 10.69 9.12
N LEU A 76 21.64 9.52 8.49
CA LEU A 76 21.14 8.32 9.14
C LEU A 76 22.04 7.95 10.33
N LYS A 77 23.37 7.95 10.16
CA LYS A 77 24.32 7.64 11.23
C LYS A 77 24.24 8.63 12.40
N GLN A 78 24.05 9.91 12.10
CA GLN A 78 23.88 10.96 13.13
C GLN A 78 22.57 10.81 13.91
N ASN A 79 21.50 10.40 13.23
CA ASN A 79 20.17 10.23 13.81
C ASN A 79 19.81 8.76 14.10
N MET A 80 20.79 7.86 14.23
CA MET A 80 20.56 6.41 14.37
C MET A 80 19.61 6.06 15.51
N LYS A 81 19.70 6.78 16.64
CA LYS A 81 18.81 6.53 17.78
C LYS A 81 17.36 6.80 17.40
N ALA A 82 17.08 7.98 16.84
CA ALA A 82 15.73 8.34 16.41
C ALA A 82 15.21 7.40 15.31
N ALA A 83 16.03 7.09 14.32
CA ALA A 83 15.68 6.15 13.24
C ALA A 83 15.40 4.74 13.76
N THR A 84 16.22 4.23 14.70
CA THR A 84 16.01 2.91 15.32
C THR A 84 14.73 2.88 16.15
N TYR A 85 14.47 3.91 16.96
CA TYR A 85 13.22 3.99 17.71
C TYR A 85 12.01 4.08 16.78
N ALA A 86 12.07 4.88 15.72
CA ALA A 86 10.99 4.98 14.74
C ALA A 86 10.72 3.63 14.04
N ALA A 87 11.78 2.91 13.65
CA ALA A 87 11.64 1.59 13.02
C ALA A 87 11.09 0.53 13.99
N VAL A 88 11.63 0.46 15.21
CA VAL A 88 11.18 -0.51 16.21
C VAL A 88 9.75 -0.22 16.65
N LEU A 89 9.44 1.03 16.99
CA LEU A 89 8.07 1.40 17.39
C LEU A 89 7.10 1.26 16.23
N GLY A 90 7.49 1.63 15.01
CA GLY A 90 6.66 1.49 13.81
C GLY A 90 6.28 0.04 13.49
N VAL A 91 7.07 -0.94 13.95
CA VAL A 91 6.77 -2.37 13.78
C VAL A 91 6.10 -2.96 15.03
N VAL A 92 6.66 -2.72 16.21
CA VAL A 92 6.15 -3.30 17.47
C VAL A 92 4.77 -2.77 17.83
N LEU A 93 4.50 -1.49 17.57
CA LEU A 93 3.22 -0.87 17.91
C LEU A 93 2.04 -1.51 17.13
N PRO A 94 2.03 -1.59 15.79
CA PRO A 94 0.98 -2.30 15.08
C PRO A 94 0.90 -3.78 15.50
N LEU A 95 2.04 -4.48 15.60
CA LEU A 95 2.08 -5.89 16.01
C LEU A 95 1.41 -6.18 17.36
N VAL A 96 1.46 -5.25 18.31
CA VAL A 96 0.84 -5.42 19.64
C VAL A 96 -0.58 -4.86 19.67
N THR A 97 -0.82 -3.70 19.04
CA THR A 97 -2.13 -3.02 19.07
C THR A 97 -3.22 -3.76 18.29
N PHE A 98 -2.90 -4.31 17.11
CA PHE A 98 -3.85 -5.08 16.30
C PHE A 98 -4.46 -6.28 17.04
N PRO A 99 -3.67 -7.18 17.66
CA PRO A 99 -4.25 -8.32 18.39
C PRO A 99 -4.99 -7.90 19.66
N ILE A 100 -4.53 -6.88 20.39
CA ILE A 100 -5.24 -6.37 21.58
C ILE A 100 -6.63 -5.85 21.20
N LEU A 101 -6.71 -5.02 20.16
CA LEU A 101 -7.98 -4.51 19.65
C LEU A 101 -8.87 -5.67 19.18
N ALA A 102 -8.33 -6.63 18.43
CA ALA A 102 -9.09 -7.80 17.97
C ALA A 102 -9.69 -8.62 19.14
N LEU A 103 -8.95 -8.81 20.23
CA LEU A 103 -9.45 -9.47 21.44
C LEU A 103 -10.56 -8.68 22.13
N MET A 104 -10.47 -7.33 22.15
CA MET A 104 -11.54 -6.49 22.69
C MET A 104 -12.85 -6.61 21.91
N PHE A 105 -12.78 -6.88 20.60
CA PHE A 105 -13.94 -7.17 19.75
C PHE A 105 -14.40 -8.64 19.79
N GLY A 106 -13.83 -9.46 20.68
CA GLY A 106 -14.22 -10.86 20.87
C GLY A 106 -13.71 -11.83 19.80
N ILE A 107 -12.70 -11.42 19.02
CA ILE A 107 -12.08 -12.25 17.99
C ILE A 107 -11.10 -13.24 18.64
N GLN A 108 -11.11 -14.51 18.20
CA GLN A 108 -10.24 -15.56 18.73
C GLN A 108 -8.75 -15.22 18.59
N LEU A 109 -7.94 -15.56 19.60
CA LEU A 109 -6.51 -15.22 19.67
C LEU A 109 -5.69 -15.74 18.46
N GLN A 110 -6.09 -16.89 17.91
CA GLN A 110 -5.50 -17.46 16.69
C GLN A 110 -5.80 -16.61 15.45
N THR A 111 -6.96 -15.97 15.37
CA THR A 111 -7.27 -15.02 14.28
C THR A 111 -6.71 -13.62 14.57
N ALA A 112 -6.43 -13.29 15.83
CA ALA A 112 -5.88 -12.00 16.23
C ALA A 112 -4.37 -11.89 15.99
N ILE A 113 -3.59 -12.91 16.38
CA ILE A 113 -2.13 -12.95 16.17
C ILE A 113 -1.80 -13.19 14.70
N PHE A 114 -2.57 -14.05 14.05
CA PHE A 114 -2.36 -14.34 12.63
C PHE A 114 -3.21 -13.45 11.72
N GLY A 115 -4.07 -12.58 12.26
CA GLY A 115 -4.98 -11.75 11.46
C GLY A 115 -4.27 -10.87 10.44
N GLU A 116 -3.02 -10.47 10.68
CA GLU A 116 -2.20 -9.72 9.73
C GLU A 116 -1.92 -10.52 8.42
N SER A 117 -1.75 -11.84 8.51
CA SER A 117 -1.60 -12.73 7.34
C SER A 117 -2.94 -13.26 6.82
N TYR A 118 -3.91 -13.51 7.71
CA TYR A 118 -5.22 -14.05 7.34
C TYR A 118 -6.19 -13.00 6.79
N LEU A 119 -6.06 -11.69 7.09
CA LEU A 119 -6.87 -10.64 6.45
C LEU A 119 -6.54 -10.52 4.95
N LEU A 120 -5.27 -10.66 4.55
CA LEU A 120 -4.91 -10.76 3.14
C LEU A 120 -5.47 -12.04 2.50
N GLN A 121 -5.52 -13.13 3.25
CA GLN A 121 -6.11 -14.38 2.78
C GLN A 121 -7.65 -14.33 2.71
N LEU A 122 -8.33 -13.65 3.65
CA LEU A 122 -9.79 -13.46 3.68
C LEU A 122 -10.28 -12.41 2.67
N LEU A 123 -9.51 -11.33 2.43
CA LEU A 123 -9.81 -10.33 1.39
C LEU A 123 -9.45 -10.84 -0.02
N TYR A 124 -8.50 -11.77 -0.17
CA TYR A 124 -8.22 -12.45 -1.44
C TYR A 124 -9.18 -13.61 -1.70
N GLN A 125 -9.65 -14.30 -0.65
CA GLN A 125 -10.58 -15.41 -0.80
C GLN A 125 -12.04 -15.04 -0.76
N SER A 126 -12.47 -13.83 -0.32
CA SER A 126 -13.89 -13.48 -0.30
C SER A 126 -14.46 -13.56 -1.72
N PRO A 127 -15.12 -14.68 -2.11
CA PRO A 127 -15.88 -14.67 -3.32
C PRO A 127 -17.09 -13.83 -2.96
N LEU A 128 -17.55 -12.99 -3.87
CA LEU A 128 -18.89 -12.43 -3.73
C LEU A 128 -19.86 -13.59 -3.46
N ARG A 129 -20.31 -13.72 -2.20
CA ARG A 129 -21.58 -14.36 -1.87
C ARG A 129 -22.61 -13.29 -2.15
N CYS A 130 -22.98 -13.21 -3.43
CA CYS A 130 -24.32 -13.08 -4.00
C CYS A 130 -24.16 -12.92 -5.51
#